data_AF-A0A3D4KBS6-F1
#
_entry.id   AF-A0A3D4KBS6-F1
#
_cell.length_a   1.000
_cell.length_b   1.000
_cell.length_c   1.000
_cell.angle_alpha   90.00
_cell.angle_beta   90.00
_cell.angle_gamma   90.00
#
_symmetry.space_group_name_H-M   'P 1'
#
loop_
_entity.id
_entity.type
_entity.pdbx_description
1 polymer ?
#
loop_
_entity_poly.entity_id
_entity_poly.type
_entity_poly.pdbx_seq_one_letter_code
_entity_poly.pdbx_strand_id
1 'polypeptide(L)'
;MENRDNRIKKMQYRAWYRGNRETDKILGNFAREKLNGFSDKELDQFEEVLELQDVDIYDWVSGKRPVPKELQENQVFKQMLEYKLV
;
A
#
# COMPACT_ATOMS: atom_id res chain seq x y z
N MET A 1 10.91 -0.78 -21.94
CA MET A 1 10.80 0.00 -20.68
C MET A 1 9.31 0.17 -20.41
N GLU A 2 8.82 -0.35 -19.30
CA GLU A 2 7.43 -0.08 -18.91
C GLU A 2 7.28 1.42 -18.64
N ASN A 3 6.26 2.06 -19.20
CA ASN A 3 5.96 3.45 -18.91
C ASN A 3 5.46 3.55 -17.46
N ARG A 4 6.02 4.47 -16.68
CA ARG A 4 5.69 4.73 -15.28
C ARG A 4 4.17 4.85 -15.04
N ASP A 5 3.44 5.46 -15.97
CA ASP A 5 1.98 5.58 -15.88
C ASP A 5 1.28 4.22 -15.92
N ASN A 6 1.80 3.27 -16.72
CA ASN A 6 1.27 1.92 -16.79
C ASN A 6 1.56 1.14 -15.51
N ARG A 7 2.76 1.32 -14.93
CA ARG A 7 3.13 0.73 -13.64
C ARG A 7 2.19 1.21 -12.53
N ILE A 8 1.96 2.53 -12.44
CA ILE A 8 1.02 3.12 -11.46
C ILE A 8 -0.40 2.60 -11.67
N LYS A 9 -0.91 2.54 -12.91
CA LYS A 9 -2.25 1.99 -13.19
C LYS A 9 -2.39 0.54 -12.74
N LYS A 10 -1.38 -0.30 -12.96
CA LYS A 10 -1.37 -1.69 -12.49
C LYS A 10 -1.37 -1.77 -10.98
N MET A 11 -0.56 -0.96 -10.29
CA MET A 11 -0.52 -0.90 -8.83
C MET A 11 -1.87 -0.44 -8.25
N GLN A 12 -2.48 0.60 -8.82
CA GLN A 12 -3.81 1.06 -8.40
C GLN A 12 -4.85 -0.04 -8.58
N TYR A 13 -4.84 -0.75 -9.71
CA TYR A 13 -5.72 -1.89 -9.91
C TYR A 13 -5.49 -2.95 -8.82
N ARG A 14 -4.25 -3.40 -8.62
CA ARG A 14 -3.93 -4.39 -7.57
C ARG A 14 -4.31 -3.96 -6.16
N ALA A 15 -4.34 -2.65 -5.87
CA ALA A 15 -4.76 -2.12 -4.58
C ALA A 15 -6.28 -2.18 -4.34
N TRP A 16 -7.09 -2.19 -5.41
CA TRP A 16 -8.56 -2.20 -5.36
C TRP A 16 -9.20 -3.59 -5.49
N TYR A 17 -8.44 -4.61 -5.88
CA TYR A 17 -8.95 -5.95 -6.20
C TYR A 17 -8.23 -7.05 -5.41
N ARG A 18 -8.24 -6.98 -4.07
CA ARG A 18 -7.53 -7.92 -3.19
C ARG A 18 -8.42 -8.96 -2.51
N GLY A 19 -9.73 -8.76 -2.52
CA GLY A 19 -10.71 -9.75 -2.04
C GLY A 19 -11.23 -9.48 -0.64
N ASN A 20 -10.61 -8.56 0.11
CA ASN A 20 -11.16 -7.97 1.32
C ASN A 20 -11.56 -6.50 1.09
N ARG A 21 -12.85 -6.19 1.26
CA ARG A 21 -13.40 -4.84 1.06
C ARG A 21 -12.80 -3.75 1.95
N GLU A 22 -12.40 -4.08 3.18
CA GLU A 22 -11.77 -3.09 4.08
C GLU A 22 -10.36 -2.78 3.61
N THR A 23 -9.56 -3.81 3.33
CA THR A 23 -8.19 -3.63 2.82
C THR A 23 -8.18 -2.98 1.44
N ASP A 24 -9.13 -3.32 0.56
CA ASP A 24 -9.32 -2.67 -0.74
C ASP A 24 -9.55 -1.16 -0.59
N LYS A 25 -10.35 -0.73 0.39
CA LYS A 25 -10.57 0.70 0.64
C LYS A 25 -9.32 1.39 1.17
N ILE A 26 -8.61 0.76 2.11
CA ILE A 26 -7.39 1.31 2.71
C ILE A 26 -6.33 1.52 1.62
N LEU A 27 -5.96 0.45 0.93
CA LEU A 27 -4.93 0.47 -0.09
C LEU A 27 -5.38 1.24 -1.32
N GLY A 28 -6.62 1.06 -1.76
CA GLY A 28 -7.15 1.71 -2.96
C GLY A 28 -7.19 3.23 -2.86
N ASN A 29 -7.63 3.77 -1.71
CA ASN A 29 -7.64 5.22 -1.48
C ASN A 29 -6.21 5.77 -1.36
N PHE A 30 -5.37 5.11 -0.56
CA PHE A 30 -3.96 5.49 -0.41
C PHE A 30 -3.23 5.50 -1.76
N ALA A 31 -3.38 4.42 -2.55
CA ALA A 31 -2.81 4.27 -3.87
C ALA A 31 -3.24 5.40 -4.81
N ARG A 32 -4.55 5.69 -4.86
CA ARG A 32 -5.12 6.73 -5.72
C ARG A 32 -4.55 8.12 -5.40
N GLU A 33 -4.35 8.43 -4.12
CA GLU A 33 -3.89 9.75 -3.69
C GLU A 33 -2.36 9.92 -3.75
N LYS A 34 -1.60 8.85 -3.49
CA LYS A 34 -0.15 8.95 -3.26
C LYS A 34 0.71 8.47 -4.43
N LEU A 35 0.30 7.45 -5.20
CA LEU A 35 1.16 6.80 -6.20
C LEU A 35 1.69 7.76 -7.28
N ASN A 36 0.91 8.75 -7.69
CA ASN A 36 1.35 9.70 -8.71
C ASN A 36 2.55 10.56 -8.25
N GLY A 37 2.68 10.79 -6.94
CA GLY A 37 3.77 11.57 -6.34
C GLY A 37 4.98 10.76 -5.88
N PHE A 38 4.92 9.43 -5.91
CA PHE A 38 5.97 8.55 -5.41
C PHE A 38 7.20 8.53 -6.30
N SER A 39 8.40 8.65 -5.74
CA SER A 39 9.64 8.30 -6.44
C SER A 39 9.63 6.83 -6.90
N ASP A 40 10.52 6.45 -7.83
CA ASP A 40 10.60 5.05 -8.27
C ASP A 40 10.90 4.09 -7.10
N LYS A 41 11.69 4.54 -6.12
CA LYS A 41 11.96 3.79 -4.89
C LYS A 41 10.70 3.58 -4.04
N GLU A 42 9.84 4.58 -3.94
CA GLU A 42 8.57 4.45 -3.23
C GLU A 42 7.58 3.55 -4.00
N LEU A 43 7.61 3.58 -5.33
CA LEU A 43 6.85 2.62 -6.13
C LEU A 43 7.31 1.17 -5.88
N ASP A 44 8.63 0.93 -5.80
CA ASP A 44 9.18 -0.39 -5.45
C ASP A 44 8.71 -0.83 -4.05
N GLN A 45 8.75 0.09 -3.07
CA GLN A 45 8.26 -0.17 -1.72
C GLN A 45 6.76 -0.42 -1.66
N PHE A 46 5.96 0.22 -2.51
CA PHE A 46 4.52 -0.04 -2.60
C PHE A 46 4.24 -1.41 -3.22
N GLU A 47 5.04 -1.85 -4.20
CA GLU A 47 4.94 -3.21 -4.73
C GLU A 47 5.16 -4.25 -3.63
N GLU A 48 6.14 -4.07 -2.74
CA GLU A 48 6.33 -4.95 -1.57
C GLU A 48 5.08 -4.99 -0.69
N VAL A 49 4.43 -3.84 -0.45
CA VAL A 49 3.16 -3.77 0.30
C VAL A 49 2.05 -4.55 -0.39
N LEU A 50 1.99 -4.50 -1.73
CA LEU A 50 1.00 -5.24 -2.51
C LEU A 50 1.20 -6.76 -2.50
N GLU A 51 2.35 -7.27 -2.07
CA GLU A 51 2.59 -8.71 -1.87
C GLU A 51 2.14 -9.22 -0.49
N LEU A 52 1.82 -8.32 0.45
CA LEU A 52 1.39 -8.67 1.81
C LEU A 52 -0.06 -9.21 1.83
N GLN A 53 -0.38 -10.10 2.76
CA GLN A 53 -1.74 -10.64 2.89
C GLN A 53 -2.70 -9.60 3.47
N ASP A 54 -3.95 -9.59 2.98
CA ASP A 54 -4.95 -8.60 3.39
C ASP A 54 -5.23 -8.59 4.90
N VAL A 55 -5.24 -9.78 5.51
CA VAL A 55 -5.44 -9.95 6.96
C VAL A 55 -4.31 -9.32 7.78
N ASP A 56 -3.09 -9.40 7.28
CA ASP A 56 -1.92 -8.86 7.98
C ASP A 56 -1.91 -7.34 7.86
N ILE A 57 -2.15 -6.80 6.66
CA ILE A 57 -2.30 -5.36 6.43
C ILE A 57 -3.37 -4.79 7.35
N TYR A 58 -4.54 -5.42 7.40
CA TYR A 58 -5.64 -4.98 8.24
C TYR A 58 -5.28 -5.01 9.74
N ASP A 59 -4.66 -6.08 10.23
CA ASP A 59 -4.30 -6.21 11.63
C ASP A 59 -3.22 -5.20 12.06
N TRP A 60 -2.28 -4.87 11.19
CA TRP A 60 -1.26 -3.85 11.45
C TRP A 60 -1.86 -2.44 11.44
N VAL A 61 -2.66 -2.10 10.44
CA VAL A 61 -3.32 -0.79 10.34
C VAL A 61 -4.31 -0.58 11.50
N SER A 62 -4.99 -1.64 11.93
CA SER A 62 -5.93 -1.60 13.06
C SER A 62 -5.24 -1.67 14.43
N GLY A 63 -3.92 -1.82 14.49
CA GLY A 63 -3.16 -1.95 15.74
C GLY A 63 -3.42 -3.26 16.51
N LYS A 64 -4.01 -4.27 15.88
CA LYS A 64 -4.26 -5.60 16.48
C LYS A 64 -2.98 -6.41 16.62
N ARG A 65 -2.01 -6.19 15.74
CA ARG A 65 -0.69 -6.83 15.77
C ARG A 65 0.42 -5.79 15.61
N PRO A 66 1.59 -5.99 16.25
CA PRO A 66 2.74 -5.13 16.04
C PRO A 66 3.26 -5.26 14.60
N VAL A 67 3.71 -4.14 14.04
CA VAL A 67 4.30 -4.10 12.70
C VAL A 67 5.69 -4.75 12.74
N PRO A 68 5.99 -5.73 11.87
CA PRO A 68 7.31 -6.34 11.74
C PRO A 68 8.40 -5.30 11.49
N LYS A 69 9.60 -5.54 12.02
CA LYS A 69 10.73 -4.60 11.92
C LYS A 69 11.09 -4.27 10.46
N GLU A 70 11.00 -5.23 9.55
CA GLU A 70 11.28 -5.06 8.12
C GLU A 70 10.30 -4.05 7.48
N LEU A 71 9.02 -4.12 7.84
CA LEU A 71 8.01 -3.14 7.38
C LEU A 71 8.15 -1.78 8.05
N GLN A 72 8.79 -1.70 9.21
CA GLN A 72 9.18 -0.44 9.84
C GLN A 72 10.36 0.24 9.12
N GLU A 73 10.99 -0.37 8.12
CA GLU A 73 11.98 0.31 7.27
C GLU A 73 11.38 0.79 5.94
N ASN A 74 10.25 0.20 5.54
CA ASN A 74 9.49 0.61 4.35
C ASN A 74 8.77 1.95 4.61
N GLN A 75 9.17 3.00 3.90
CA GLN A 75 8.64 4.35 4.11
C GLN A 75 7.19 4.47 3.65
N VAL A 76 6.82 3.78 2.57
CA VAL A 76 5.45 3.76 2.06
C VAL A 76 4.51 3.09 3.06
N PHE A 77 4.93 1.99 3.68
CA PHE A 77 4.12 1.34 4.72
C PHE A 77 3.91 2.26 5.93
N LYS A 78 4.94 3.02 6.35
CA LYS A 78 4.77 4.05 7.39
C LYS A 78 3.77 5.12 6.99
N GLN A 79 3.91 5.67 5.78
CA GLN A 79 2.96 6.67 5.26
C GLN A 79 1.53 6.13 5.25
N MET A 80 1.35 4.83 4.99
CA MET A 80 0.04 4.18 5.03
C MET A 80 -0.49 4.02 6.47
N LEU A 81 0.34 3.71 7.46
CA LEU A 81 -0.09 3.67 8.87
C LEU A 81 -0.51 5.06 9.39
N GLU A 82 0.16 6.12 8.92
CA GLU A 82 -0.18 7.49 9.28
C GLU A 82 -1.37 8.05 8.48
N TYR A 83 -1.76 7.37 7.40
CA TYR A 83 -2.89 7.73 6.55
C TYR A 83 -4.19 7.48 7.32
N LYS A 84 -4.64 8.50 8.06
CA LYS A 84 -5.93 8.50 8.73
C LYS A 84 -7.02 8.35 7.67
N LEU A 85 -7.77 7.25 7.73
CA LEU A 85 -9.10 7.17 7.13
C LEU A 85 -9.98 8.17 7.91
N VAL A 86 -9.99 9.43 7.45
CA VAL A 86 -10.90 10.45 7.97
C VAL A 86 -12.31 10.10 7.55
#